data_AF-A0A9X3IME6-F1
#
_entry.id   AF-A0A9X3IME6-F1
#
_cell.length_a   1.000
_cell.length_b   1.000
_cell.length_c   1.000
_cell.angle_alpha   90.00
_cell.angle_beta   90.00
_cell.angle_gamma   90.00
#
_symmetry.space_group_name_H-M   'P 1'
#
loop_
_entity.id
_entity.type
_entity.pdbx_description
1 polymer ?
#
loop_
_entity_poly.entity_id
_entity_poly.type
_entity_poly.pdbx_seq_one_letter_code
_entity_poly.pdbx_strand_id
1 'polypeptide(L)'
;MRRGTDLPASTDEAAPAACPFHQQRGIVPTEAFDRWLDTDLRCSAGKREFQLGRYIVAHVRNGYQFLEALETFREGVDTHSKTGYMAIVPSEPGDFTDSVGELRRLGEIMVEAGFADSAGALINSQTIAIPFEVKCPVTGQMTIYEFFPVAFCRHAAVVADPLYDPSLSTPFLAINTTSDAFAFGMLVKDLCQRHFHCEPYEVKDRVDFERLLHKCANAWQNMSANTIQGYNKVSAVPERAVHLSPDRQGWIAPHNDPVFAEMTKEPHSHEMPVIYAQRLCEKWTAALFDGASYSPGRDGQSGGWSVSFAELGLADPSTP
;
A
#
# COMPACT_ATOMS: atom_id res chain seq x y z
N MET A 1 53.69 35.88 49.77
CA MET A 1 52.36 36.49 49.53
C MET A 1 52.34 36.93 48.06
N ARG A 2 51.78 36.10 47.16
CA ARG A 2 50.39 36.12 46.64
C ARG A 2 50.14 37.22 45.60
N ARG A 3 49.62 36.75 44.44
CA ARG A 3 48.90 37.45 43.34
C ARG A 3 49.79 38.10 42.27
N GLY A 4 49.53 37.97 40.99
CA GLY A 4 48.47 37.28 40.26
C GLY A 4 48.76 37.48 38.76
N THR A 5 48.83 36.39 38.00
CA THR A 5 48.93 36.44 36.53
C THR A 5 47.54 36.16 35.99
N ASP A 6 46.84 37.22 35.59
CA ASP A 6 45.62 37.12 34.79
C ASP A 6 46.01 36.69 33.38
N LEU A 7 45.74 35.41 33.08
CA LEU A 7 45.70 34.91 31.70
C LEU A 7 44.29 35.15 31.17
N PRO A 8 44.11 35.67 29.94
CA PRO A 8 42.79 35.77 29.35
C PRO A 8 42.27 34.35 29.07
N ALA A 9 41.04 34.09 29.51
CA ALA A 9 40.29 32.89 29.14
C ALA A 9 40.06 32.90 27.63
N SER A 10 40.69 31.97 26.92
CA SER A 10 40.36 31.66 25.53
C SER A 10 39.03 30.91 25.51
N THR A 11 37.92 31.64 25.43
CA THR A 11 36.63 31.07 25.03
C THR A 11 36.60 30.99 23.52
N ASP A 12 37.19 29.93 22.98
CA ASP A 12 36.90 29.43 21.64
C ASP A 12 36.65 27.92 21.77
N GLU A 13 35.56 27.56 22.45
CA GLU A 13 34.88 26.31 22.11
C GLU A 13 34.27 26.53 20.73
N ALA A 14 35.06 26.22 19.69
CA ALA A 14 34.54 26.05 18.35
C ALA A 14 33.44 24.97 18.42
N ALA A 15 32.19 25.41 18.31
CA ALA A 15 31.06 24.52 18.12
C ALA A 15 31.43 23.50 17.02
N PRO A 16 31.16 22.20 17.20
CA PRO A 16 31.47 21.22 16.17
C PRO A 16 30.73 21.66 14.90
N ALA A 17 31.50 22.04 13.89
CA ALA A 17 30.99 22.45 12.59
C ALA A 17 30.18 21.27 12.04
N ALA A 18 28.86 21.35 12.18
CA ALA A 18 27.95 20.40 11.58
C ALA A 18 28.23 20.40 10.07
N CYS A 19 28.63 19.24 9.54
CA CYS A 19 28.86 19.05 8.11
C CYS A 19 27.61 19.53 7.34
N PRO A 20 27.73 20.51 6.42
CA PRO A 20 26.58 21.13 5.75
C PRO A 20 25.78 20.17 4.85
N PHE A 21 26.27 18.94 4.67
CA PHE A 21 25.61 17.88 3.89
C PHE A 21 24.76 16.91 4.73
N HIS A 22 24.63 17.11 6.04
CA HIS A 22 23.90 16.20 6.94
C HIS A 22 22.55 16.71 7.45
N GLN A 23 22.10 17.90 7.05
CA GLN A 23 20.68 18.23 7.21
C GLN A 23 19.89 17.52 6.11
N GLN A 24 19.54 16.26 6.38
CA GLN A 24 18.70 15.46 5.49
C GLN A 24 17.26 16.00 5.52
N ARG A 25 17.08 17.11 4.80
CA ARG A 25 15.83 17.85 4.68
C ARG A 25 14.69 16.93 4.23
N GLY A 26 13.53 17.04 4.88
CA GLY A 26 12.33 16.29 4.52
C GLY A 26 12.33 14.79 4.84
N ILE A 27 13.35 14.24 5.51
CA ILE A 27 13.28 12.84 5.98
C ILE A 27 12.24 12.69 7.07
N VAL A 28 11.39 11.66 6.93
CA VAL A 28 10.42 11.26 7.95
C VAL A 28 11.17 10.62 9.11
N PRO A 29 11.11 11.19 10.33
CA PRO A 29 11.71 10.56 11.50
C PRO A 29 11.04 9.23 11.81
N THR A 30 11.82 8.24 12.27
CA THR A 30 11.30 6.92 12.65
C THR A 30 10.13 7.01 13.64
N GLU A 31 10.23 7.87 14.66
CA GLU A 31 9.14 8.07 15.63
C GLU A 31 7.84 8.58 15.00
N ALA A 32 7.92 9.38 13.94
CA ALA A 32 6.74 9.87 13.22
C ALA A 32 6.11 8.76 12.36
N PHE A 33 6.95 7.93 11.73
CA PHE A 33 6.49 6.76 11.00
C PHE A 33 5.83 5.73 11.93
N ASP A 34 6.46 5.41 13.05
CA ASP A 34 5.95 4.45 14.03
C ASP A 34 4.62 4.92 14.63
N ARG A 35 4.52 6.22 14.94
CA ARG A 35 3.25 6.81 15.41
C ARG A 35 2.15 6.65 14.37
N TRP A 36 2.42 6.98 13.11
CA TRP A 36 1.45 6.79 12.03
C TRP A 36 1.03 5.32 11.90
N LEU A 37 1.99 4.41 11.96
CA LEU A 37 1.73 2.97 11.86
C LEU A 37 0.79 2.48 12.99
N ASP A 38 1.02 2.96 14.21
CA ASP A 38 0.23 2.58 15.38
C ASP A 38 -1.17 3.22 15.37
N THR A 39 -1.26 4.52 15.14
CA THR A 39 -2.48 5.30 15.39
C THR A 39 -3.32 5.55 14.14
N ASP A 40 -2.69 5.71 12.98
CA ASP A 40 -3.33 6.33 11.82
C ASP A 40 -3.51 5.38 10.64
N LEU A 41 -2.62 4.39 10.45
CA LEU A 41 -2.79 3.37 9.42
C LEU A 41 -4.08 2.58 9.69
N ARG A 42 -5.03 2.58 8.74
CA ARG A 42 -6.33 1.90 8.91
C ARG A 42 -6.43 0.59 8.16
N CYS A 43 -5.52 0.36 7.20
CA CYS A 43 -5.43 -0.91 6.50
C CYS A 43 -5.06 -2.03 7.46
N SER A 44 -6.03 -2.91 7.73
CA SER A 44 -5.85 -4.04 8.67
C SER A 44 -4.84 -5.06 8.12
N ALA A 45 -4.88 -5.32 6.82
CA ALA A 45 -3.89 -6.16 6.15
C ALA A 45 -2.49 -5.52 6.21
N GLY A 46 -2.38 -4.22 5.87
CA GLY A 46 -1.13 -3.47 5.99
C GLY A 46 -0.55 -3.52 7.40
N LYS A 47 -1.36 -3.22 8.43
CA LYS A 47 -0.96 -3.31 9.85
C LYS A 47 -0.41 -4.68 10.21
N ARG A 48 -1.10 -5.74 9.80
CA ARG A 48 -0.64 -7.13 10.00
C ARG A 48 0.74 -7.35 9.37
N GLU A 49 0.92 -6.98 8.11
CA GLU A 49 2.19 -7.19 7.40
C GLU A 49 3.34 -6.37 8.00
N PHE A 50 3.09 -5.13 8.43
CA PHE A 50 4.07 -4.32 9.17
C PHE A 50 4.48 -4.99 10.49
N GLN A 51 3.51 -5.47 11.28
CA GLN A 51 3.77 -6.16 12.55
C GLN A 51 4.57 -7.46 12.37
N LEU A 52 4.37 -8.15 11.25
CA LEU A 52 5.15 -9.35 10.89
C LEU A 52 6.52 -9.01 10.29
N GLY A 53 6.88 -7.73 10.16
CA GLY A 53 8.14 -7.30 9.55
C GLY A 53 8.22 -7.57 8.05
N ARG A 54 7.08 -7.70 7.36
CA ARG A 54 6.99 -8.07 5.94
C ARG A 54 6.91 -6.90 4.99
N TYR A 55 7.00 -5.68 5.51
CA TYR A 55 7.23 -4.50 4.69
C TYR A 55 8.73 -4.24 4.52
N ILE A 56 9.10 -3.81 3.31
CA ILE A 56 10.31 -3.00 3.11
C ILE A 56 9.89 -1.54 3.17
N VAL A 57 10.62 -0.74 3.94
CA VAL A 57 10.45 0.72 4.00
C VAL A 57 11.78 1.32 3.57
N ALA A 58 11.76 2.14 2.53
CA ALA A 58 12.96 2.80 2.02
C ALA A 58 12.70 4.29 1.79
N HIS A 59 13.70 5.13 2.07
CA HIS A 59 13.64 6.54 1.71
C HIS A 59 14.25 6.73 0.32
N VAL A 60 13.44 7.20 -0.64
CA VAL A 60 13.83 7.32 -2.04
C VAL A 60 13.68 8.76 -2.53
N ARG A 61 14.62 9.23 -3.34
CA ARG A 61 14.63 10.59 -3.88
C ARG A 61 14.42 10.64 -5.39
N ASN A 62 14.56 9.53 -6.08
CA ASN A 62 14.52 9.42 -7.54
C ASN A 62 14.19 7.99 -7.96
N GLY A 63 13.96 7.78 -9.25
CA GLY A 63 13.61 6.46 -9.79
C GLY A 63 14.70 5.40 -9.60
N TYR A 64 15.97 5.77 -9.62
CA TYR A 64 17.08 4.85 -9.38
C TYR A 64 17.02 4.23 -7.97
N GLN A 65 16.84 5.06 -6.94
CA GLN A 65 16.73 4.58 -5.56
C GLN A 65 15.44 3.78 -5.34
N PHE A 66 14.35 4.16 -6.01
CA PHE A 66 13.12 3.37 -6.00
C PHE A 66 13.35 1.96 -6.55
N LEU A 67 14.04 1.84 -7.69
CA LEU A 67 14.33 0.56 -8.33
C LEU A 67 15.26 -0.31 -7.48
N GLU A 68 16.32 0.26 -6.90
CA GLU A 68 17.24 -0.49 -6.02
C GLU A 68 16.51 -1.10 -4.81
N ALA A 69 15.64 -0.33 -4.17
CA ALA A 69 14.82 -0.82 -3.06
C ALA A 69 13.73 -1.81 -3.51
N LEU A 70 13.17 -1.63 -4.72
CA LEU A 70 12.21 -2.56 -5.31
C LEU A 70 12.84 -3.92 -5.61
N GLU A 71 14.08 -3.97 -6.09
CA GLU A 71 14.80 -5.24 -6.30
C GLU A 71 15.05 -5.96 -4.97
N THR A 72 15.43 -5.23 -3.92
CA THR A 72 15.53 -5.81 -2.57
C THR A 72 14.18 -6.35 -2.08
N PHE A 73 13.08 -5.65 -2.38
CA PHE A 73 11.73 -6.12 -2.09
C PHE A 73 11.38 -7.40 -2.86
N ARG A 74 11.76 -7.47 -4.13
CA ARG A 74 11.57 -8.65 -4.99
C ARG A 74 12.27 -9.89 -4.41
N GLU A 75 13.52 -9.76 -3.98
CA GLU A 75 14.24 -10.85 -3.29
C GLU A 75 13.50 -11.29 -2.00
N GLY A 76 12.92 -10.33 -1.28
CA GLY A 76 12.08 -10.58 -0.13
C GLY A 76 10.78 -11.33 -0.46
N VAL A 77 10.14 -10.99 -1.58
CA VAL A 77 8.96 -11.68 -2.10
C VAL A 77 9.29 -13.12 -2.50
N ASP A 78 10.42 -13.32 -3.19
CA ASP A 78 10.89 -14.64 -3.64
C ASP A 78 11.12 -15.62 -2.48
N THR A 79 11.57 -15.10 -1.35
CA THR A 79 11.78 -15.86 -0.11
C THR A 79 10.55 -15.93 0.80
N HIS A 80 9.41 -15.37 0.37
CA HIS A 80 8.19 -15.22 1.17
C HIS A 80 8.40 -14.44 2.48
N SER A 81 9.46 -13.62 2.56
CA SER A 81 9.78 -12.82 3.74
C SER A 81 9.18 -11.41 3.67
N LYS A 82 8.77 -10.95 2.50
CA LYS A 82 8.15 -9.63 2.26
C LYS A 82 6.87 -9.72 1.45
N THR A 83 5.93 -8.81 1.70
CA THR A 83 4.61 -8.72 1.06
C THR A 83 4.25 -7.32 0.59
N GLY A 84 4.90 -6.27 1.14
CA GLY A 84 4.71 -4.90 0.70
C GLY A 84 5.99 -4.08 0.70
N TYR A 85 5.99 -3.03 -0.11
CA TYR A 85 7.08 -2.06 -0.21
C TYR A 85 6.53 -0.63 -0.11
N MET A 86 7.04 0.13 0.86
CA MET A 86 6.71 1.53 1.07
C MET A 86 7.95 2.39 0.76
N ALA A 87 7.89 3.13 -0.34
CA ALA A 87 8.91 4.09 -0.73
C ALA A 87 8.53 5.48 -0.21
N ILE A 88 9.22 5.96 0.82
CA ILE A 88 8.99 7.28 1.43
C ILE A 88 9.80 8.32 0.69
N VAL A 89 9.14 9.36 0.20
CA VAL A 89 9.78 10.46 -0.52
C VAL A 89 10.01 11.64 0.42
N PRO A 90 11.27 12.07 0.63
CA PRO A 90 11.55 13.19 1.51
C PRO A 90 10.84 14.47 1.08
N SER A 91 10.15 15.12 2.02
CA SER A 91 9.43 16.38 1.82
C SER A 91 9.20 17.12 3.14
N GLU A 92 9.22 18.46 3.10
CA GLU A 92 8.85 19.33 4.22
C GLU A 92 7.43 19.87 4.10
N PRO A 93 6.79 20.22 5.24
CA PRO A 93 5.57 21.04 5.21
C PRO A 93 5.80 22.33 4.42
N GLY A 94 5.05 22.51 3.33
CA GLY A 94 5.14 23.68 2.45
C GLY A 94 5.93 23.46 1.15
N ASP A 95 6.54 22.29 0.93
CA ASP A 95 7.14 21.94 -0.37
C ASP A 95 6.08 21.87 -1.48
N PHE A 96 4.83 21.59 -1.10
CA PHE A 96 3.68 21.50 -1.99
C PHE A 96 2.50 22.26 -1.41
N THR A 97 1.63 22.75 -2.29
CA THR A 97 0.39 23.47 -1.94
C THR A 97 -0.86 22.58 -1.96
N ASP A 98 -0.79 21.44 -2.64
CA ASP A 98 -1.90 20.53 -2.91
C ASP A 98 -1.39 19.12 -3.27
N SER A 99 -2.33 18.17 -3.37
CA SER A 99 -2.05 16.79 -3.78
C SER A 99 -1.51 16.72 -5.22
N VAL A 100 -1.85 17.66 -6.10
CA VAL A 100 -1.41 17.64 -7.50
C VAL A 100 0.10 17.79 -7.62
N GLY A 101 0.70 18.72 -6.86
CA GLY A 101 2.15 18.88 -6.79
C GLY A 101 2.85 17.62 -6.28
N GLU A 102 2.28 16.99 -5.25
CA GLU A 102 2.81 15.74 -4.67
C GLU A 102 2.74 14.58 -5.68
N LEU A 103 1.59 14.41 -6.34
CA LEU A 103 1.40 13.36 -7.34
C LEU A 103 2.33 13.49 -8.53
N ARG A 104 2.59 14.72 -9.01
CA ARG A 104 3.60 14.96 -10.05
C ARG A 104 4.97 14.47 -9.61
N ARG A 105 5.37 14.80 -8.38
CA ARG A 105 6.67 14.38 -7.82
C ARG A 105 6.79 12.86 -7.72
N LEU A 106 5.73 12.19 -7.27
CA LEU A 106 5.71 10.72 -7.18
C LEU A 106 5.70 10.07 -8.57
N GLY A 107 4.96 10.65 -9.53
CA GLY A 107 4.92 10.17 -10.91
C GLY A 107 6.26 10.30 -11.62
N GLU A 108 7.01 11.38 -11.41
CA GLU A 108 8.38 11.55 -11.93
C GLU A 108 9.32 10.42 -11.49
N ILE A 109 9.23 9.99 -10.22
CA ILE A 109 10.03 8.86 -9.70
C ILE A 109 9.70 7.57 -10.47
N MET A 110 8.41 7.31 -10.74
CA MET A 110 8.00 6.11 -11.48
C MET A 110 8.41 6.14 -12.95
N VAL A 111 8.42 7.32 -13.57
CA VAL A 111 8.94 7.51 -14.93
C VAL A 111 10.44 7.26 -14.97
N GLU A 112 11.19 7.87 -14.05
CA GLU A 112 12.64 7.67 -13.94
C GLU A 112 13.00 6.20 -13.67
N ALA A 113 12.16 5.48 -12.93
CA ALA A 113 12.31 4.05 -12.67
C ALA A 113 11.93 3.16 -13.87
N GLY A 114 11.40 3.73 -14.95
CA GLY A 114 11.04 3.01 -16.17
C GLY A 114 9.69 2.31 -16.14
N PHE A 115 8.80 2.65 -15.21
CA PHE A 115 7.47 2.03 -15.08
C PHE A 115 6.35 2.79 -15.79
N ALA A 116 6.63 3.97 -16.36
CA ALA A 116 5.66 4.76 -17.11
C ALA A 116 6.34 5.67 -18.14
N ASP A 117 5.60 5.99 -19.21
CA ASP A 117 6.08 6.90 -20.26
C ASP A 117 6.08 8.36 -19.82
N SER A 118 5.16 8.75 -18.92
CA SER A 118 5.08 10.11 -18.38
C SER A 118 4.34 10.16 -17.05
N ALA A 119 4.70 11.14 -16.21
CA ALA A 119 4.00 11.40 -14.96
C ALA A 119 2.55 11.83 -15.23
N GLY A 120 2.31 12.51 -16.36
CA GLY A 120 0.99 12.90 -16.82
C GLY A 120 0.06 11.71 -17.05
N ALA A 121 0.55 10.62 -17.65
CA ALA A 121 -0.27 9.41 -17.84
C ALA A 121 -0.63 8.78 -16.48
N LEU A 122 0.32 8.71 -15.55
CA LEU A 122 0.12 8.16 -14.22
C LEU A 122 -0.89 8.91 -13.37
N ILE A 123 -0.84 10.24 -13.36
CA ILE A 123 -1.80 11.04 -12.59
C ILE A 123 -3.19 11.08 -13.24
N ASN A 124 -3.32 10.68 -14.51
CA ASN A 124 -4.60 10.53 -15.19
C ASN A 124 -5.05 9.05 -15.22
N SER A 125 -4.96 8.38 -14.07
CA SER A 125 -5.52 7.04 -13.83
C SER A 125 -4.84 5.87 -14.56
N GLN A 126 -3.58 6.02 -15.02
CA GLN A 126 -2.85 4.86 -15.53
C GLN A 126 -2.45 3.91 -14.38
N THR A 127 -2.77 2.62 -14.56
CA THR A 127 -2.30 1.54 -13.69
C THR A 127 -0.87 1.15 -14.06
N ILE A 128 0.00 1.01 -13.06
CA ILE A 128 1.27 0.29 -13.19
C ILE A 128 1.06 -1.11 -12.63
N ALA A 129 1.46 -2.13 -13.38
CA ALA A 129 1.47 -3.51 -12.92
C ALA A 129 2.90 -4.05 -13.07
N ILE A 130 3.54 -4.40 -11.94
CA ILE A 130 4.91 -4.91 -11.91
C ILE A 130 4.84 -6.43 -11.70
N PRO A 131 5.11 -7.25 -12.73
CA PRO A 131 5.00 -8.70 -12.63
C PRO A 131 6.20 -9.31 -11.92
N PHE A 132 5.97 -10.02 -10.82
CA PHE A 132 6.97 -10.83 -10.13
C PHE A 132 6.66 -12.31 -10.35
N GLU A 133 7.61 -13.03 -10.95
CA GLU A 133 7.56 -14.49 -11.04
C GLU A 133 8.10 -15.08 -9.72
N VAL A 134 7.23 -15.68 -8.93
CA VAL A 134 7.54 -16.21 -7.60
C VAL A 134 6.86 -17.56 -7.41
N LYS A 135 7.43 -18.40 -6.54
CA LYS A 135 6.77 -19.63 -6.10
C LYS A 135 5.50 -19.26 -5.34
N CYS A 136 4.33 -19.68 -5.81
CA CYS A 136 3.06 -19.43 -5.14
C CYS A 136 3.11 -19.98 -3.70
N PRO A 137 2.80 -19.16 -2.67
CA PRO A 137 2.85 -19.60 -1.28
C PRO A 137 1.78 -20.65 -0.95
N VAL A 138 0.76 -20.79 -1.80
CA VAL A 138 -0.34 -21.75 -1.59
C VAL A 138 -0.13 -23.05 -2.36
N THR A 139 0.20 -22.98 -3.65
CA THR A 139 0.28 -24.18 -4.50
C THR A 139 1.71 -24.70 -4.66
N GLY A 140 2.72 -23.92 -4.31
CA GLY A 140 4.12 -24.26 -4.52
C GLY A 140 4.58 -24.26 -5.98
N GLN A 141 3.71 -23.88 -6.91
CA GLN A 141 4.01 -23.76 -8.34
C GLN A 141 4.58 -22.37 -8.65
N MET A 142 5.43 -22.24 -9.67
CA MET A 142 5.85 -20.92 -10.16
C MET A 142 4.65 -20.17 -10.73
N THR A 143 4.54 -18.88 -10.43
CA THR A 143 3.38 -18.05 -10.77
C THR A 143 3.81 -16.60 -10.89
N ILE A 144 3.14 -15.83 -11.74
CA ILE A 144 3.32 -14.38 -11.84
C ILE A 144 2.26 -13.69 -10.98
N TYR A 145 2.70 -12.86 -10.05
CA TYR A 145 1.84 -11.93 -9.31
C TYR A 145 2.12 -10.51 -9.80
N GLU A 146 1.06 -9.75 -10.06
CA GLU A 146 1.17 -8.32 -10.34
C GLU A 146 1.19 -7.54 -9.01
N PHE A 147 2.19 -6.69 -8.86
CA PHE A 147 2.31 -5.72 -7.76
C PHE A 147 2.00 -4.32 -8.29
N PHE A 148 1.16 -3.60 -7.54
CA PHE A 148 0.59 -2.32 -7.96
C PHE A 148 1.11 -1.21 -7.04
N PRO A 149 1.87 -0.24 -7.56
CA PRO A 149 2.23 0.96 -6.84
C PRO A 149 1.06 1.95 -6.81
N VAL A 150 0.76 2.45 -5.61
CA VAL A 150 -0.27 3.48 -5.36
C VAL A 150 0.39 4.67 -4.64
N ALA A 151 0.07 5.88 -5.10
CA ALA A 151 0.58 7.11 -4.51
C ALA A 151 -0.19 7.50 -3.25
N PHE A 152 0.54 7.88 -2.20
CA PHE A 152 -0.01 8.46 -0.98
C PHE A 152 0.47 9.89 -0.79
N CYS A 153 -0.49 10.79 -0.59
CA CYS A 153 -0.33 12.24 -0.56
C CYS A 153 -0.65 12.79 0.82
N ARG A 154 0.07 13.81 1.28
CA ARG A 154 -0.23 14.44 2.58
C ARG A 154 -1.50 15.28 2.47
N HIS A 155 -1.64 15.98 1.35
CA HIS A 155 -2.75 16.88 1.11
C HIS A 155 -4.07 16.15 0.86
N ALA A 156 -4.06 14.85 0.57
CA ALA A 156 -5.27 14.05 0.41
C ALA A 156 -6.13 13.98 1.69
N ALA A 157 -5.58 14.31 2.87
CA ALA A 157 -6.33 14.47 4.12
C ALA A 157 -6.97 15.87 4.30
N VAL A 158 -6.65 16.84 3.45
CA VAL A 158 -7.10 18.24 3.56
C VAL A 158 -8.44 18.39 2.86
N VAL A 159 -9.50 18.72 3.58
CA VAL A 159 -10.88 18.81 3.05
C VAL A 159 -11.02 19.81 1.90
N ALA A 160 -10.22 20.88 1.92
CA ALA A 160 -10.22 21.89 0.85
C ALA A 160 -9.43 21.48 -0.40
N ASP A 161 -8.69 20.37 -0.35
CA ASP A 161 -7.95 19.86 -1.50
C ASP A 161 -8.94 19.24 -2.51
N PRO A 162 -8.86 19.58 -3.81
CA PRO A 162 -9.76 19.02 -4.82
C PRO A 162 -9.68 17.49 -4.94
N LEU A 163 -8.56 16.89 -4.54
CA LEU A 163 -8.32 15.46 -4.54
C LEU A 163 -8.47 14.83 -3.15
N TYR A 164 -9.22 15.49 -2.24
CA TYR A 164 -9.52 14.98 -0.91
C TYR A 164 -9.96 13.51 -0.95
N ASP A 165 -9.14 12.68 -0.31
CA ASP A 165 -9.29 11.24 -0.21
C ASP A 165 -8.44 10.75 0.96
N PRO A 166 -9.00 10.74 2.19
CA PRO A 166 -8.23 10.41 3.38
C PRO A 166 -7.73 8.96 3.38
N SER A 167 -8.27 8.09 2.52
CA SER A 167 -7.80 6.71 2.37
C SER A 167 -6.49 6.58 1.59
N LEU A 168 -6.15 7.59 0.77
CA LEU A 168 -4.89 7.72 0.06
C LEU A 168 -3.96 8.76 0.74
N SER A 169 -4.16 9.00 2.03
CA SER A 169 -3.38 9.98 2.80
C SER A 169 -2.39 9.37 3.78
N THR A 170 -1.23 9.99 3.90
CA THR A 170 -0.18 9.69 4.89
C THR A 170 0.48 10.99 5.35
N PRO A 171 1.11 11.03 6.54
CA PRO A 171 1.79 12.24 7.02
C PRO A 171 3.07 12.58 6.24
N PHE A 172 3.45 11.74 5.28
CA PHE A 172 4.58 11.88 4.38
C PHE A 172 4.18 11.49 2.96
N LEU A 173 4.97 11.86 1.95
CA LEU A 173 4.76 11.39 0.58
C LEU A 173 5.25 9.95 0.47
N ALA A 174 4.46 9.07 -0.15
CA ALA A 174 4.89 7.69 -0.35
C ALA A 174 4.35 7.04 -1.62
N ILE A 175 5.03 5.99 -2.05
CA ILE A 175 4.56 5.03 -3.04
C ILE A 175 4.47 3.68 -2.35
N ASN A 176 3.26 3.12 -2.26
CA ASN A 176 3.02 1.82 -1.66
C ASN A 176 2.82 0.78 -2.77
N THR A 177 3.68 -0.23 -2.82
CA THR A 177 3.63 -1.31 -3.81
C THR A 177 3.24 -2.62 -3.15
N THR A 178 2.09 -3.17 -3.51
CA THR A 178 1.52 -4.38 -2.91
C THR A 178 0.79 -5.24 -3.94
N SER A 179 0.49 -6.49 -3.58
CA SER A 179 -0.35 -7.39 -4.36
C SER A 179 -1.34 -8.09 -3.44
N ASP A 180 -2.64 -7.86 -3.62
CA ASP A 180 -3.68 -8.49 -2.79
C ASP A 180 -3.67 -10.01 -2.89
N ALA A 181 -3.53 -10.55 -4.10
CA ALA A 181 -3.47 -12.00 -4.32
C ALA A 181 -2.28 -12.65 -3.60
N PHE A 182 -1.11 -12.01 -3.66
CA PHE A 182 0.10 -12.51 -2.99
C PHE A 182 -0.02 -12.39 -1.46
N ALA A 183 -0.48 -11.24 -0.96
CA ALA A 183 -0.70 -11.02 0.47
C ALA A 183 -1.74 -11.98 1.05
N PHE A 184 -2.82 -12.27 0.30
CA PHE A 184 -3.80 -13.27 0.67
C PHE A 184 -3.19 -14.69 0.70
N GLY A 185 -2.37 -15.04 -0.29
CA GLY A 185 -1.63 -16.31 -0.29
C GLY A 185 -0.68 -16.45 0.91
N MET A 186 -0.05 -15.36 1.33
CA MET A 186 0.79 -15.32 2.53
C MET A 186 -0.02 -15.49 3.83
N LEU A 187 -1.26 -14.98 3.89
CA LEU A 187 -2.17 -15.29 5.00
C LEU A 187 -2.50 -16.79 5.05
N VAL A 188 -2.76 -17.42 3.90
CA VAL A 188 -3.00 -18.87 3.82
C VAL A 188 -1.80 -19.64 4.33
N LYS A 189 -0.59 -19.28 3.88
CA LYS A 189 0.67 -19.86 4.37
C LYS A 189 0.79 -19.77 5.89
N ASP A 190 0.55 -18.61 6.47
CA ASP A 190 0.69 -18.39 7.91
C ASP A 190 -0.32 -19.20 8.72
N LEU A 191 -1.57 -19.24 8.28
CA LEU A 191 -2.60 -20.02 8.95
C LEU A 191 -2.36 -21.53 8.77
N CYS A 192 -1.84 -21.97 7.64
CA CYS A 192 -1.41 -23.36 7.44
C CYS A 192 -0.30 -23.73 8.41
N GLN A 193 0.76 -22.92 8.49
CA GLN A 193 1.89 -23.17 9.37
C GLN A 193 1.47 -23.22 10.85
N ARG A 194 0.50 -22.41 11.24
CA ARG A 194 -0.06 -22.40 12.60
C ARG A 194 -0.92 -23.63 12.92
N HIS A 195 -1.66 -24.15 11.94
CA HIS A 195 -2.66 -25.20 12.17
C HIS A 195 -2.19 -26.61 11.82
N PHE A 196 -1.41 -26.74 10.74
CA PHE A 196 -0.94 -28.01 10.20
C PHE A 196 0.59 -28.18 10.29
N HIS A 197 1.33 -27.11 10.63
CA HIS A 197 2.79 -27.12 10.73
C HIS A 197 3.51 -27.53 9.42
N CYS A 198 2.90 -27.21 8.29
CA CYS A 198 3.45 -27.46 6.96
C CYS A 198 3.05 -26.34 6.00
N GLU A 199 3.63 -26.36 4.81
CA GLU A 199 3.23 -25.49 3.70
C GLU A 199 1.82 -25.87 3.19
N PRO A 200 1.05 -24.91 2.64
CA PRO A 200 -0.31 -25.21 2.18
C PRO A 200 -0.37 -26.32 1.11
N TYR A 201 0.61 -26.37 0.20
CA TYR A 201 0.70 -27.40 -0.84
C TYR A 201 1.09 -28.79 -0.31
N GLU A 202 1.43 -28.92 0.97
CA GLU A 202 1.71 -30.20 1.63
C GLU A 202 0.45 -30.81 2.29
N VAL A 203 -0.65 -30.06 2.36
CA VAL A 203 -1.93 -30.54 2.88
C VAL A 203 -2.56 -31.52 1.88
N LYS A 204 -2.49 -32.81 2.20
CA LYS A 204 -2.92 -33.90 1.29
C LYS A 204 -4.43 -34.10 1.22
N ASP A 205 -5.14 -33.75 2.28
CA ASP A 205 -6.60 -33.89 2.33
C ASP A 205 -7.26 -32.64 1.74
N ARG A 206 -8.03 -32.83 0.67
CA ARG A 206 -8.73 -31.74 -0.03
C ARG A 206 -9.71 -31.00 0.89
N VAL A 207 -10.43 -31.71 1.74
CA VAL A 207 -11.44 -31.13 2.63
C VAL A 207 -10.78 -30.25 3.69
N ASP A 208 -9.65 -30.69 4.24
CA ASP A 208 -8.89 -29.86 5.20
C ASP A 208 -8.28 -28.62 4.54
N PHE A 209 -7.77 -28.75 3.32
CA PHE A 209 -7.27 -27.63 2.53
C PHE A 209 -8.37 -26.61 2.19
N GLU A 210 -9.52 -27.07 1.68
CA GLU A 210 -10.68 -26.22 1.39
C GLU A 210 -11.20 -25.52 2.65
N ARG A 211 -11.20 -26.20 3.80
CA ARG A 211 -11.56 -25.61 5.10
C ARG A 211 -10.58 -24.52 5.52
N LEU A 212 -9.27 -24.73 5.33
CA LEU A 212 -8.25 -23.71 5.56
C LEU A 212 -8.50 -22.49 4.69
N LEU A 213 -8.69 -22.68 3.38
CA LEU A 213 -8.95 -21.60 2.42
C LEU A 213 -10.19 -20.80 2.79
N HIS A 214 -11.30 -21.47 3.11
CA HIS A 214 -12.52 -20.82 3.57
C HIS A 214 -12.29 -19.97 4.83
N LYS A 215 -11.51 -20.47 5.80
CA LYS A 215 -11.15 -19.70 7.00
C LYS A 215 -10.32 -18.46 6.65
N CYS A 216 -9.37 -18.59 5.73
CA CYS A 216 -8.53 -17.48 5.29
C CYS A 216 -9.35 -16.42 4.55
N ALA A 217 -10.22 -16.83 3.62
CA ALA A 217 -11.09 -15.92 2.86
C ALA A 217 -12.00 -15.11 3.79
N ASN A 218 -12.58 -15.75 4.82
CA ASN A 218 -13.37 -15.06 5.84
C ASN A 218 -12.53 -14.05 6.66
N ALA A 219 -11.30 -14.41 7.04
CA ALA A 219 -10.40 -13.48 7.73
C ALA A 219 -10.03 -12.29 6.83
N TRP A 220 -9.75 -12.53 5.54
CA TRP A 220 -9.43 -11.49 4.56
C TRP A 220 -10.62 -10.53 4.32
N GLN A 221 -11.83 -11.08 4.20
CA GLN A 221 -13.08 -10.30 4.14
C GLN A 221 -13.24 -9.39 5.37
N ASN A 222 -13.02 -9.92 6.58
CA ASN A 222 -13.16 -9.15 7.81
C ASN A 222 -12.10 -8.04 7.92
N MET A 223 -10.85 -8.32 7.54
CA MET A 223 -9.80 -7.29 7.51
C MET A 223 -10.12 -6.17 6.52
N SER A 224 -10.64 -6.52 5.35
CA SER A 224 -11.05 -5.54 4.34
C SER A 224 -12.23 -4.71 4.83
N ALA A 225 -13.27 -5.34 5.39
CA ALA A 225 -14.43 -4.64 5.95
C ALA A 225 -14.03 -3.67 7.08
N ASN A 226 -13.14 -4.09 7.98
CA ASN A 226 -12.62 -3.24 9.04
C ASN A 226 -11.82 -2.05 8.49
N THR A 227 -11.04 -2.27 7.43
CA THR A 227 -10.29 -1.21 6.74
C THR A 227 -11.22 -0.15 6.17
N ILE A 228 -12.21 -0.57 5.38
CA ILE A 228 -13.19 0.34 4.76
C ILE A 228 -13.98 1.10 5.83
N GLN A 229 -14.49 0.41 6.87
CA GLN A 229 -15.17 1.08 7.98
C GLN A 229 -14.25 2.04 8.75
N GLY A 230 -12.97 1.71 8.88
CA GLY A 230 -11.97 2.55 9.51
C GLY A 230 -11.79 3.87 8.77
N TYR A 231 -11.64 3.83 7.45
CA TYR A 231 -11.49 5.02 6.61
C TYR A 231 -12.79 5.82 6.47
N ASN A 232 -13.95 5.14 6.39
CA ASN A 232 -15.26 5.80 6.39
C ASN A 232 -15.43 6.71 7.62
N LYS A 233 -15.08 6.22 8.82
CA LYS A 233 -15.24 6.95 10.09
C LYS A 233 -14.46 8.27 10.20
N VAL A 234 -13.39 8.44 9.43
CA VAL A 234 -12.56 9.65 9.45
C VAL A 234 -12.77 10.55 8.24
N SER A 235 -13.64 10.15 7.32
CA SER A 235 -13.99 10.98 6.19
C SER A 235 -14.88 12.12 6.65
N ALA A 236 -14.43 13.36 6.43
CA ALA A 236 -15.18 14.56 6.76
C ALA A 236 -16.25 14.90 5.72
N VAL A 237 -16.09 14.37 4.50
CA VAL A 237 -17.01 14.56 3.36
C VAL A 237 -17.63 13.20 3.02
N PRO A 238 -18.91 12.95 3.33
CA PRO A 238 -19.57 11.67 3.07
C PRO A 238 -19.53 11.23 1.61
N GLU A 239 -19.63 12.16 0.66
CA GLU A 239 -19.62 11.93 -0.79
C GLU A 239 -18.25 11.45 -1.29
N ARG A 240 -17.20 11.71 -0.51
CA ARG A 240 -15.82 11.27 -0.76
C ARG A 240 -15.38 10.15 0.18
N ALA A 241 -16.30 9.62 1.00
CA ALA A 241 -15.98 8.56 1.94
C ALA A 241 -16.00 7.20 1.26
N VAL A 242 -15.02 6.35 1.56
CA VAL A 242 -15.11 4.93 1.22
C VAL A 242 -16.23 4.27 2.02
N HIS A 243 -16.98 3.35 1.43
CA HIS A 243 -18.07 2.65 2.13
C HIS A 243 -18.28 1.22 1.62
N LEU A 244 -18.84 0.36 2.46
CA LEU A 244 -19.23 -1.00 2.06
C LEU A 244 -20.61 -0.97 1.39
N SER A 245 -20.79 -1.79 0.37
CA SER A 245 -22.12 -2.07 -0.16
C SER A 245 -23.00 -2.75 0.92
N PRO A 246 -24.35 -2.63 0.84
CA PRO A 246 -25.24 -3.25 1.82
C PRO A 246 -25.08 -4.77 1.95
N ASP A 247 -24.80 -5.46 0.85
CA ASP A 247 -24.55 -6.90 0.81
C ASP A 247 -23.10 -7.29 1.15
N ARG A 248 -22.21 -6.30 1.33
CA ARG A 248 -20.77 -6.45 1.62
C ARG A 248 -20.00 -7.22 0.56
N GLN A 249 -20.54 -7.33 -0.65
CA GLN A 249 -19.88 -7.94 -1.80
C GLN A 249 -19.03 -6.93 -2.58
N GLY A 250 -19.29 -5.63 -2.39
CA GLY A 250 -18.48 -4.57 -2.94
C GLY A 250 -18.14 -3.49 -1.91
N TRP A 251 -17.24 -2.61 -2.30
CA TRP A 251 -16.95 -1.38 -1.59
C TRP A 251 -16.82 -0.24 -2.60
N ILE A 252 -17.20 0.96 -2.18
CA ILE A 252 -17.17 2.15 -3.00
C ILE A 252 -16.04 3.04 -2.52
N ALA A 253 -15.31 3.63 -3.45
CA ALA A 253 -14.27 4.62 -3.19
C ALA A 253 -14.43 5.84 -4.12
N PRO A 254 -13.93 7.02 -3.73
CA PRO A 254 -13.83 8.17 -4.64
C PRO A 254 -12.66 8.05 -5.65
N HIS A 255 -12.06 6.86 -5.75
CA HIS A 255 -10.94 6.56 -6.62
C HIS A 255 -11.06 5.15 -7.21
N ASN A 256 -10.42 4.92 -8.34
CA ASN A 256 -10.22 3.60 -8.91
C ASN A 256 -9.02 2.90 -8.25
N ASP A 257 -9.09 1.58 -8.03
CA ASP A 257 -8.06 0.78 -7.36
C ASP A 257 -7.88 -0.55 -8.12
N PRO A 258 -6.71 -0.84 -8.72
CA PRO A 258 -5.47 -0.09 -8.64
C PRO A 258 -5.33 0.94 -9.76
N VAL A 259 -5.05 2.17 -9.37
CA VAL A 259 -4.43 3.19 -10.22
C VAL A 259 -3.28 3.83 -9.46
N PHE A 260 -2.28 4.34 -10.16
CA PHE A 260 -1.19 5.03 -9.48
C PHE A 260 -1.71 6.29 -8.76
N ALA A 261 -2.47 7.11 -9.48
CA ALA A 261 -3.11 8.33 -8.97
C ALA A 261 -4.20 8.81 -9.95
N GLU A 262 -5.07 9.72 -9.50
CA GLU A 262 -6.14 10.30 -10.31
C GLU A 262 -6.31 11.80 -10.07
N MET A 263 -6.50 12.55 -11.15
CA MET A 263 -6.78 14.00 -11.13
C MET A 263 -8.26 14.33 -10.97
N THR A 264 -9.13 13.33 -11.10
CA THR A 264 -10.58 13.47 -10.91
C THR A 264 -11.04 12.39 -9.97
N LYS A 265 -11.77 12.79 -8.93
CA LYS A 265 -12.35 11.86 -7.97
C LYS A 265 -13.77 11.52 -8.42
N GLU A 266 -14.02 10.24 -8.67
CA GLU A 266 -15.31 9.70 -9.08
C GLU A 266 -15.62 8.43 -8.28
N PRO A 267 -16.89 8.13 -8.01
CA PRO A 267 -17.23 6.94 -7.27
C PRO A 267 -16.98 5.69 -8.14
N HIS A 268 -16.20 4.77 -7.60
CA HIS A 268 -15.93 3.47 -8.19
C HIS A 268 -16.36 2.39 -7.22
N SER A 269 -17.00 1.35 -7.75
CA SER A 269 -17.33 0.14 -7.01
C SER A 269 -16.30 -0.93 -7.30
N HIS A 270 -15.84 -1.57 -6.24
CA HIS A 270 -14.77 -2.56 -6.22
C HIS A 270 -15.28 -3.84 -5.59
N GLU A 271 -14.71 -4.97 -5.99
CA GLU A 271 -15.06 -6.25 -5.37
C GLU A 271 -14.48 -6.37 -3.96
N MET A 272 -15.25 -6.96 -3.05
CA MET A 272 -14.76 -7.41 -1.75
C MET A 272 -14.16 -8.83 -1.84
N PRO A 273 -13.28 -9.23 -0.89
CA PRO A 273 -12.72 -10.58 -0.81
C PRO A 273 -13.69 -11.73 -0.98
N VAL A 274 -14.93 -11.59 -0.51
CA VAL A 274 -15.96 -12.62 -0.67
C VAL A 274 -16.14 -13.06 -2.13
N ILE A 275 -15.86 -12.18 -3.10
CA ILE A 275 -15.87 -12.53 -4.52
C ILE A 275 -14.48 -12.98 -4.99
N TYR A 276 -13.47 -12.10 -4.93
CA TYR A 276 -12.20 -12.38 -5.60
C TYR A 276 -11.35 -13.44 -4.87
N ALA A 277 -11.40 -13.50 -3.54
CA ALA A 277 -10.63 -14.47 -2.76
C ALA A 277 -11.22 -15.87 -2.94
N GLN A 278 -12.54 -15.97 -3.13
CA GLN A 278 -13.19 -17.21 -3.51
C GLN A 278 -12.66 -17.72 -4.86
N ARG A 279 -12.59 -16.87 -5.89
CA ARG A 279 -12.01 -17.25 -7.19
C ARG A 279 -10.56 -17.72 -7.07
N LEU A 280 -9.75 -17.05 -6.24
CA LEU A 280 -8.38 -17.50 -5.94
C LEU A 280 -8.35 -18.88 -5.26
N CYS A 281 -9.23 -19.11 -4.29
CA CYS A 281 -9.32 -20.39 -3.58
C CYS A 281 -9.71 -21.54 -4.52
N GLU A 282 -10.65 -21.30 -5.43
CA GLU A 282 -11.05 -22.26 -6.47
C GLU A 282 -9.87 -22.58 -7.41
N LYS A 283 -9.14 -21.56 -7.88
CA LYS A 283 -7.93 -21.74 -8.70
C LYS A 283 -6.85 -22.55 -7.98
N TRP A 284 -6.57 -22.25 -6.73
CA TRP A 284 -5.56 -22.98 -5.95
C TRP A 284 -5.96 -24.44 -5.69
N THR A 285 -7.23 -24.67 -5.38
CA THR A 285 -7.77 -26.03 -5.19
C THR A 285 -7.66 -26.84 -6.48
N ALA A 286 -8.09 -26.27 -7.60
CA ALA A 286 -7.99 -26.93 -8.90
C ALA A 286 -6.54 -27.22 -9.31
N ALA A 287 -5.62 -26.30 -9.02
CA ALA A 287 -4.19 -26.49 -9.30
C ALA A 287 -3.56 -27.61 -8.48
N LEU A 288 -3.98 -27.80 -7.22
CA LEU A 288 -3.43 -28.83 -6.33
C LEU A 288 -4.08 -30.20 -6.49
N PHE A 289 -5.40 -30.25 -6.68
CA PHE A 289 -6.16 -31.51 -6.61
C PHE A 289 -6.70 -31.97 -7.96
N ASP A 290 -6.88 -31.06 -8.92
CA ASP A 290 -7.53 -31.36 -10.21
C ASP A 290 -6.53 -31.30 -11.39
N GLY A 291 -5.25 -30.99 -11.13
CA GLY A 291 -4.20 -30.88 -12.15
C GLY A 291 -4.38 -29.69 -13.11
N ALA A 292 -5.19 -28.69 -12.72
CA ALA A 292 -5.41 -27.51 -13.53
C ALA A 292 -4.13 -26.65 -13.62
N SER A 293 -3.91 -26.03 -14.79
CA SER A 293 -2.88 -25.00 -14.90
C SER A 293 -3.30 -23.76 -14.13
N TYR A 294 -2.40 -23.23 -13.29
CA TYR A 294 -2.63 -21.95 -12.64
C TYR A 294 -2.36 -20.81 -13.64
N SER A 295 -3.42 -20.14 -14.07
CA SER A 295 -3.30 -18.94 -14.90
C SER A 295 -3.26 -17.69 -14.02
N PRO A 296 -2.18 -16.88 -14.11
CA PRO A 296 -2.11 -15.57 -13.48
C PRO A 296 -3.29 -14.68 -13.88
N GLY A 297 -3.70 -13.79 -12.98
CA GLY A 297 -4.72 -12.79 -13.24
C GLY A 297 -4.66 -11.67 -12.21
N ARG A 298 -5.39 -10.58 -12.48
CA ARG A 298 -5.57 -9.44 -11.56
C ARG A 298 -6.55 -9.74 -10.42
N ASP A 299 -6.55 -10.97 -9.93
CA ASP A 299 -7.50 -11.37 -8.90
C ASP A 299 -7.26 -10.53 -7.63
N GLY A 300 -8.28 -9.78 -7.21
CA GLY A 300 -8.21 -8.92 -6.02
C GLY A 300 -7.93 -7.44 -6.28
N GLN A 301 -7.39 -7.08 -7.44
CA GLN A 301 -7.10 -5.69 -7.81
C GLN A 301 -7.33 -5.48 -9.33
N SER A 302 -8.55 -5.74 -9.79
CA SER A 302 -8.94 -5.66 -11.20
C SER A 302 -9.39 -4.28 -11.67
N GLY A 303 -9.34 -3.26 -10.80
CA GLY A 303 -10.02 -1.98 -11.03
C GLY A 303 -11.48 -2.05 -10.60
N GLY A 304 -12.03 -0.90 -10.25
CA GLY A 304 -13.45 -0.71 -10.00
C GLY A 304 -14.21 -0.29 -11.24
N TRP A 305 -15.52 -0.50 -11.21
CA TRP A 305 -16.44 0.06 -12.21
C TRP A 305 -16.99 1.39 -11.71
N SER A 306 -17.00 2.38 -12.61
CA SER A 306 -17.61 3.68 -12.31
C SER A 306 -19.08 3.50 -11.95
N VAL A 307 -19.51 4.16 -10.88
CA VAL A 307 -20.91 4.22 -10.43
C VAL A 307 -21.30 5.68 -10.23
N SER A 308 -22.52 6.04 -10.57
CA SER A 308 -22.99 7.42 -10.43
C SER A 308 -23.32 7.75 -8.97
N PHE A 309 -23.17 9.02 -8.58
CA PHE A 309 -23.63 9.51 -7.27
C PHE A 309 -25.13 9.23 -7.06
N ALA A 310 -25.94 9.30 -8.13
CA ALA A 310 -27.36 9.00 -8.09
C ALA A 310 -27.66 7.53 -7.72
N GLU A 311 -26.90 6.57 -8.26
CA GLU A 311 -27.02 5.15 -7.90
C GLU A 311 -26.65 4.88 -6.44
N LEU A 312 -25.80 5.72 -5.86
CA LEU A 312 -25.40 5.66 -4.46
C LEU A 312 -26.34 6.44 -3.53
N GLY A 313 -27.32 7.17 -4.07
CA GLY A 313 -28.17 8.08 -3.29
C GLY A 313 -27.39 9.24 -2.65
N LEU A 314 -26.26 9.62 -3.25
CA LEU A 314 -25.39 10.71 -2.82
C LEU A 314 -25.59 11.95 -3.70
N ALA A 315 -25.30 13.13 -3.15
CA ALA A 315 -25.25 14.35 -3.94
C ALA A 315 -23.97 14.37 -4.79
N ASP A 316 -24.09 14.82 -6.05
CA ASP A 316 -22.93 15.05 -6.88
C ASP A 316 -22.20 16.32 -6.40
N PRO A 317 -20.95 16.23 -5.91
CA PRO A 317 -20.22 17.37 -5.39
C PRO A 317 -19.86 18.40 -6.46
N SER A 318 -20.03 18.08 -7.75
CA SER A 318 -19.86 19.03 -8.86
C SER A 318 -21.11 19.86 -9.17
N THR A 319 -22.26 19.52 -8.57
CA THR A 319 -23.52 20.25 -8.75
C THR A 319 -23.77 21.15 -7.53
N PRO A 320 -23.89 22.48 -7.71
CA PRO A 320 -24.01 23.45 -6.61
C PRO A 320 -25.32 23.40 -5.83
#